data_AF-A0A9P8ADD2-F1
#
_entry.id   AF-A0A9P8ADD2-F1
#
_cell.length_a   1.000
_cell.length_b   1.000
_cell.length_c   1.000
_cell.angle_alpha   90.00
_cell.angle_beta   90.00
_cell.angle_gamma   90.00
#
_symmetry.space_group_name_H-M   'P 1'
#
loop_
_entity.id
_entity.type
_entity.pdbx_description
1 polymer ?
#
loop_
_entity_poly.entity_id
_entity_poly.type
_entity_poly.pdbx_seq_one_letter_code
_entity_poly.pdbx_strand_id
1 'polypeptide(L)'
;MGYNLPFDPHSPSDVSRYASVMRSHLQVARQDPLRTGLTFTVRLAAPELPDTDDDRRELPPQSVFEETVWVLQASLQTGPCYSSQVWLARPQNTAITFTVVKFKFVVPSRLQIPDPDTAAFRQYWTSEEIVKNQFLAYQKLITFQGKEIPYCYGQHEVEMPWMRWHI
;
A
#
# COMPACT_ATOMS: atom_id res chain seq x y z
N MET A 1 10.23 -22.23 6.08
CA MET A 1 10.31 -21.00 5.26
C MET A 1 10.99 -19.96 6.13
N GLY A 2 12.15 -19.44 5.72
CA GLY A 2 12.82 -18.37 6.47
C GLY A 2 12.06 -17.07 6.28
N TYR A 3 11.80 -16.35 7.37
CA TYR A 3 11.27 -15.00 7.32
C TYR A 3 12.40 -14.08 6.86
N ASN A 4 12.21 -13.37 5.75
CA ASN A 4 13.14 -12.30 5.34
C ASN A 4 12.81 -11.07 6.18
N LEU A 5 13.34 -11.05 7.41
CA LEU A 5 13.26 -9.87 8.24
C LEU A 5 14.30 -8.84 7.76
N PRO A 6 13.99 -7.53 7.81
CA PRO A 6 14.93 -6.47 7.46
C PRO A 6 16.03 -6.26 8.52
N PHE A 7 16.10 -7.14 9.52
CA PHE A 7 17.04 -7.16 10.63
C PHE A 7 17.22 -8.60 11.12
N ASP A 8 18.32 -8.88 11.83
CA ASP A 8 18.50 -10.12 12.57
C ASP A 8 17.74 -10.08 13.90
N PRO A 9 16.69 -10.92 14.10
CA PRO A 9 15.90 -10.94 15.33
C PRO A 9 16.67 -11.44 16.56
N HIS A 10 17.86 -12.04 16.36
CA HIS A 10 18.74 -12.49 17.42
C HIS A 10 19.80 -11.45 17.81
N SER A 11 19.87 -10.32 17.10
CA SER A 11 20.81 -9.24 17.36
C SER A 11 20.09 -8.03 17.99
N PRO A 12 20.23 -7.79 19.31
CA PRO A 12 19.59 -6.66 19.98
C PRO A 12 19.96 -5.30 19.39
N SER A 13 21.19 -5.16 18.88
CA SER A 13 21.66 -3.93 18.25
C SER A 13 20.99 -3.69 16.89
N ASP A 14 20.75 -4.75 16.11
CA ASP A 14 20.08 -4.63 14.82
C ASP A 14 18.58 -4.33 14.98
N VAL A 15 17.94 -5.03 15.93
CA VAL A 15 16.57 -4.78 16.38
C VAL A 15 16.39 -3.33 16.84
N SER A 16 17.28 -2.83 17.70
CA SER A 16 17.24 -1.44 18.19
C SER A 16 17.46 -0.42 17.07
N ARG A 17 18.38 -0.70 16.14
CA ARG A 17 18.66 0.13 14.96
C ARG A 17 17.42 0.23 14.07
N TYR A 18 16.82 -0.91 13.72
CA TYR A 18 15.61 -0.94 12.90
C TYR A 18 14.45 -0.17 13.56
N ALA A 19 14.20 -0.41 14.86
CA ALA A 19 13.18 0.29 15.62
C ALA A 19 13.40 1.82 15.63
N SER A 20 14.64 2.26 15.78
CA SER A 20 15.01 3.68 15.72
C SER A 20 14.70 4.30 14.34
N VAL A 21 15.09 3.62 13.26
CA VAL A 21 14.81 4.06 11.88
C VAL A 21 13.29 4.16 11.64
N MET A 22 12.51 3.15 12.04
CA MET A 22 11.05 3.17 11.87
C MET A 22 10.39 4.28 12.68
N ARG A 23 10.84 4.57 13.91
CA ARG A 23 10.34 5.70 14.71
C ARG A 23 10.66 7.05 14.06
N SER A 24 11.86 7.21 13.50
CA SER A 24 12.24 8.40 12.75
C SER A 24 11.34 8.60 11.52
N HIS A 25 11.15 7.55 10.72
CA HIS A 25 10.24 7.58 9.56
C HIS A 25 8.79 7.86 9.98
N LEU A 26 8.34 7.35 11.13
CA LEU A 26 7.01 7.65 11.66
C LEU A 26 6.87 9.13 12.01
N GLN A 27 7.90 9.74 12.58
CA GLN A 27 7.90 11.18 12.88
C GLN A 27 7.80 12.01 11.60
N VAL A 28 8.58 11.68 10.57
CA VAL A 28 8.49 12.34 9.25
C VAL A 28 7.10 12.16 8.64
N ALA A 29 6.57 10.93 8.64
CA ALA A 29 5.24 10.64 8.10
C ALA A 29 4.07 11.23 8.92
N ARG A 30 4.33 11.73 10.14
CA ARG A 30 3.37 12.51 10.94
C ARG A 30 3.44 14.00 10.60
N GLN A 31 4.62 14.51 10.28
CA GLN A 31 4.84 15.90 9.86
C GLN A 31 4.34 16.15 8.43
N ASP A 32 4.49 15.16 7.55
CA ASP A 32 4.07 15.24 6.15
C ASP A 32 3.13 14.07 5.80
N PRO A 33 1.89 14.05 6.33
CA PRO A 33 0.97 12.95 6.08
C PRO A 33 0.46 12.96 4.63
N LEU A 34 0.00 11.78 4.18
CA LEU A 34 -0.82 11.69 2.97
C LEU A 34 -2.01 12.64 3.11
N ARG A 35 -2.24 13.45 2.08
CA ARG A 35 -3.26 14.50 2.04
C ARG A 35 -3.85 14.61 0.64
N THR A 36 -5.03 15.20 0.55
CA THR A 36 -5.64 15.59 -0.71
C THR A 36 -4.68 16.47 -1.51
N GLY A 37 -4.57 16.20 -2.82
CA GLY A 37 -3.68 16.88 -3.75
C GLY A 37 -2.28 16.28 -3.85
N LEU A 38 -1.86 15.39 -2.92
CA LEU A 38 -0.58 14.69 -3.05
C LEU A 38 -0.60 13.80 -4.29
N THR A 39 0.51 13.82 -5.03
CA THR A 39 0.66 13.05 -6.25
C THR A 39 1.68 11.93 -6.09
N PHE A 40 1.52 10.86 -6.87
CA PHE A 40 2.49 9.78 -6.96
C PHE A 40 2.33 9.10 -8.32
N THR A 41 3.41 8.49 -8.80
CA THR A 41 3.41 7.78 -10.08
C THR A 41 3.33 6.29 -9.82
N VAL A 42 2.42 5.61 -10.53
CA VAL A 42 2.35 4.15 -10.51
C VAL A 42 1.76 3.64 -11.81
N ARG A 43 2.25 2.49 -12.25
CA ARG A 43 1.68 1.70 -13.34
C ARG A 43 0.82 0.59 -12.75
N LEU A 44 -0.49 0.67 -12.95
CA LEU A 44 -1.41 -0.36 -12.46
C LEU A 44 -1.26 -1.65 -13.27
N ALA A 45 -1.37 -2.80 -12.61
CA ALA A 45 -1.44 -4.08 -13.30
C ALA A 45 -2.88 -4.34 -13.75
N ALA A 46 -3.04 -4.86 -14.97
CA ALA A 46 -4.32 -5.39 -15.41
C ALA A 46 -4.70 -6.59 -14.53
N PRO A 47 -5.95 -6.68 -14.05
CA PRO A 47 -6.37 -7.83 -13.25
C PRO A 47 -6.38 -9.08 -14.12
N GLU A 48 -5.78 -10.16 -13.62
CA GLU A 48 -5.94 -11.50 -14.19
C GLU A 48 -7.34 -12.00 -13.83
N LEU A 49 -8.19 -12.23 -14.84
CA LEU A 49 -9.59 -12.62 -14.65
C LEU A 49 -9.86 -13.95 -15.38
N PRO A 50 -10.67 -14.86 -14.80
CA PRO A 50 -11.05 -16.10 -15.49
C PRO A 50 -11.86 -15.81 -16.76
N ASP A 51 -11.66 -16.56 -17.84
CA ASP A 51 -12.31 -16.32 -19.14
C ASP A 51 -13.85 -16.45 -19.16
N THR A 52 -14.46 -16.99 -18.10
CA THR A 52 -15.76 -17.67 -18.19
C THR A 52 -16.95 -16.90 -17.62
N ASP A 53 -16.91 -15.57 -17.53
CA ASP A 53 -17.86 -14.87 -16.66
C ASP A 53 -18.45 -13.57 -17.25
N ASP A 54 -19.61 -13.72 -17.90
CA ASP A 54 -20.31 -12.66 -18.64
C ASP A 54 -20.90 -11.54 -17.75
N ASP A 55 -21.13 -11.78 -16.46
CA ASP A 55 -21.78 -10.78 -15.58
C ASP A 55 -20.79 -9.78 -14.95
N ARG A 56 -19.54 -9.70 -15.42
CA ARG A 56 -18.52 -8.81 -14.85
C ARG A 56 -18.64 -7.40 -15.39
N ARG A 57 -18.35 -6.41 -14.53
CA ARG A 57 -18.16 -5.02 -14.95
C ARG A 57 -17.07 -4.93 -16.01
N GLU A 58 -17.23 -4.09 -17.02
CA GLU A 58 -16.16 -3.88 -18.00
C GLU A 58 -14.86 -3.43 -17.32
N LEU A 59 -13.73 -3.91 -17.85
CA LEU A 59 -12.44 -3.42 -17.44
C LEU A 59 -12.26 -1.96 -17.89
N PRO A 60 -11.51 -1.16 -17.12
CA PRO A 60 -11.15 0.17 -17.57
C PRO A 60 -10.34 0.11 -18.88
N PRO A 61 -10.33 1.20 -19.66
CA PRO A 61 -9.55 1.27 -20.89
C PRO A 61 -8.06 1.04 -20.62
N GLN A 62 -7.34 0.50 -21.62
CA GLN A 62 -5.92 0.14 -21.53
C GLN A 62 -5.03 1.27 -20.96
N SER A 63 -5.37 2.53 -21.27
CA SER A 63 -4.65 3.72 -20.79
C SER A 63 -4.57 3.84 -19.26
N VAL A 64 -5.45 3.16 -18.51
CA VAL A 64 -5.40 3.11 -17.04
C VAL A 64 -4.22 2.25 -16.52
N PHE A 65 -3.73 1.32 -17.33
CA PHE A 65 -2.62 0.41 -16.98
C PHE A 65 -1.26 0.92 -17.48
N GLU A 66 -1.23 2.12 -18.06
CA GLU A 66 0.00 2.85 -18.36
C GLU A 66 0.53 3.54 -17.10
N GLU A 67 1.81 3.92 -17.12
CA GLU A 67 2.39 4.70 -16.04
C GLU A 67 1.66 6.04 -15.93
N THR A 68 1.02 6.26 -14.78
CA THR A 68 0.12 7.38 -14.58
C THR A 68 0.47 8.12 -13.30
N VAL A 69 0.42 9.45 -13.36
CA VAL A 69 0.47 10.29 -12.16
C VAL A 69 -0.93 10.36 -11.55
N TRP A 70 -1.05 9.88 -10.32
CA TRP A 70 -2.29 9.86 -9.55
C TRP A 70 -2.32 10.99 -8.54
N VAL A 71 -3.48 11.60 -8.36
CA VAL A 71 -3.72 12.68 -7.38
C VAL A 71 -4.68 12.16 -6.32
N LEU A 72 -4.26 12.17 -5.06
CA LEU A 72 -5.12 11.80 -3.92
C LEU A 72 -6.27 12.81 -3.79
N GLN A 73 -7.51 12.32 -3.68
CA GLN A 73 -8.71 13.13 -3.61
C GLN A 73 -9.30 13.15 -2.20
N ALA A 74 -9.58 11.97 -1.64
CA ALA A 74 -10.25 11.83 -0.36
C ALA A 74 -9.77 10.59 0.38
N SER A 75 -9.61 10.72 1.69
CA SER A 75 -9.36 9.59 2.59
C SER A 75 -10.67 8.83 2.85
N LEU A 76 -10.68 7.52 2.62
CA LEU A 76 -11.74 6.63 3.06
C LEU A 76 -11.45 6.01 4.42
N GLN A 77 -10.17 5.85 4.77
CA GLN A 77 -9.74 5.30 6.05
C GLN A 77 -8.37 5.87 6.41
N THR A 78 -8.30 6.65 7.48
CA THR A 78 -7.07 7.18 8.06
C THR A 78 -7.18 7.24 9.57
N GLY A 79 -6.05 7.41 10.25
CA GLY A 79 -6.00 7.57 11.70
C GLY A 79 -5.07 6.58 12.40
N PRO A 80 -4.82 6.78 13.71
CA PRO A 80 -3.84 6.01 14.48
C PRO A 80 -4.27 4.57 14.77
N CYS A 81 -5.55 4.24 14.64
CA CYS A 81 -6.08 2.89 14.89
C CYS A 81 -5.95 1.95 13.67
N TYR A 82 -5.47 2.45 12.54
CA TYR A 82 -5.37 1.69 11.30
C TYR A 82 -3.92 1.47 10.88
N SER A 83 -3.58 0.22 10.57
CA SER A 83 -2.26 -0.17 10.03
C SER A 83 -2.06 0.18 8.55
N SER A 84 -3.09 0.73 7.90
CA SER A 84 -3.08 1.16 6.50
C SER A 84 -3.99 2.35 6.29
N GLN A 85 -3.68 3.17 5.30
CA GLN A 85 -4.52 4.28 4.87
C GLN A 85 -5.19 3.95 3.53
N VAL A 86 -6.49 4.22 3.41
CA VAL A 86 -7.23 4.00 2.18
C VAL A 86 -7.65 5.35 1.61
N TRP A 87 -7.34 5.57 0.35
CA TRP A 87 -7.58 6.82 -0.36
C TRP A 87 -8.23 6.57 -1.71
N LEU A 88 -9.07 7.51 -2.13
CA LEU A 88 -9.47 7.70 -3.50
C LEU A 88 -8.43 8.55 -4.23
N ALA A 89 -8.07 8.16 -5.45
CA ALA A 89 -7.20 8.92 -6.32
C ALA A 89 -7.76 8.98 -7.73
N ARG A 90 -7.48 10.07 -8.43
CA ARG A 90 -7.83 10.24 -9.84
C ARG A 90 -6.55 10.40 -10.67
N PRO A 91 -6.55 10.04 -11.96
CA PRO A 91 -5.45 10.38 -12.82
C PRO A 91 -5.31 11.92 -12.90
N GLN A 92 -4.06 12.40 -12.93
CA GLN A 92 -3.78 13.80 -13.19
C GLN A 92 -4.10 14.15 -14.65
N ASN A 93 -3.83 13.22 -15.57
CA ASN A 93 -4.13 13.36 -16.98
C ASN A 93 -5.64 13.15 -17.23
N THR A 94 -6.31 14.19 -17.75
CA THR A 94 -7.75 14.19 -18.04
C THR A 94 -8.13 13.39 -19.29
N ALA A 95 -7.15 12.92 -20.08
CA ALA A 95 -7.40 12.03 -21.22
C ALA A 95 -7.87 10.62 -20.78
N ILE A 96 -7.63 10.26 -19.51
CA ILE A 96 -8.14 9.02 -18.92
C ILE A 96 -9.55 9.29 -18.40
N THR A 97 -10.56 8.72 -19.05
CA THR A 97 -11.98 8.85 -18.67
C THR A 97 -12.34 8.07 -17.39
N PHE A 98 -11.40 7.29 -16.86
CA PHE A 98 -11.57 6.56 -15.61
C PHE A 98 -11.52 7.50 -14.41
N THR A 99 -12.61 7.51 -13.64
CA THR A 99 -12.87 8.61 -12.71
C THR A 99 -12.09 8.50 -11.41
N VAL A 100 -12.01 7.32 -10.78
CA VAL A 100 -11.39 7.17 -9.46
C VAL A 100 -10.91 5.73 -9.19
N VAL A 101 -9.65 5.57 -8.75
CA VAL A 101 -9.09 4.32 -8.19
C VAL A 101 -8.99 4.42 -6.66
N LYS A 102 -9.18 3.30 -5.97
CA LYS A 102 -8.94 3.18 -4.54
C LYS A 102 -7.54 2.62 -4.28
N PHE A 103 -6.71 3.37 -3.57
CA PHE A 103 -5.39 2.95 -3.13
C PHE A 103 -5.40 2.64 -1.64
N LYS A 104 -4.78 1.51 -1.26
CA LYS A 104 -4.51 1.15 0.12
C LYS A 104 -3.02 1.21 0.36
N PHE A 105 -2.58 2.18 1.17
CA PHE A 105 -1.19 2.38 1.52
C PHE A 105 -0.90 1.71 2.86
N VAL A 106 0.02 0.75 2.84
CA VAL A 106 0.65 0.21 4.05
C VAL A 106 1.97 0.97 4.22
N VAL A 107 2.04 1.85 5.22
CA VAL A 107 3.27 2.61 5.52
C VAL A 107 4.04 1.83 6.57
N PRO A 108 5.26 1.31 6.29
CA PRO A 108 5.97 0.43 7.20
C PRO A 108 6.15 1.03 8.60
N SER A 109 6.50 2.32 8.68
CA SER A 109 6.70 3.03 9.95
C SER A 109 5.44 3.24 10.78
N ARG A 110 4.24 3.02 10.21
CA ARG A 110 2.95 3.10 10.91
C ARG A 110 2.46 1.75 11.43
N LEU A 111 3.15 0.67 11.09
CA LEU A 111 2.88 -0.62 11.72
C LEU A 111 3.28 -0.55 13.20
N GLN A 112 2.66 -1.38 14.02
CA GLN A 112 3.03 -1.46 15.42
C GLN A 112 4.50 -1.90 15.51
N ILE A 113 5.38 -0.95 15.81
CA ILE A 113 6.79 -1.24 16.08
C ILE A 113 6.82 -1.90 17.46
N PRO A 114 7.11 -3.20 17.56
CA PRO A 114 7.18 -3.87 18.84
C PRO A 114 8.32 -3.25 19.65
N ASP A 115 8.21 -3.36 20.98
CA ASP A 115 9.33 -2.99 21.84
C ASP A 115 10.48 -3.96 21.58
N PRO A 116 11.70 -3.46 21.25
CA PRO A 116 12.86 -4.29 20.97
C PRO A 116 13.20 -5.28 22.11
N ASP A 117 12.83 -4.96 23.35
CA ASP A 117 13.11 -5.79 24.53
C ASP A 117 12.04 -6.86 24.79
N THR A 118 11.00 -6.93 23.94
CA THR A 118 9.90 -7.88 24.10
C THR A 118 9.95 -9.03 23.11
N ALA A 119 9.45 -10.20 23.54
CA ALA A 119 9.25 -11.35 22.65
C ALA A 119 8.32 -11.04 21.45
N ALA A 120 7.50 -9.99 21.55
CA ALA A 120 6.64 -9.51 20.47
C ALA A 120 7.44 -9.05 19.23
N PHE A 121 8.71 -8.63 19.40
CA PHE A 121 9.56 -8.27 18.26
C PHE A 121 9.89 -9.45 17.35
N ARG A 122 9.91 -10.66 17.91
CA ARG A 122 10.12 -11.91 17.16
C ARG A 122 8.89 -12.37 16.40
N GLN A 123 7.72 -11.80 16.72
CA GLN A 123 6.45 -12.04 16.03
C GLN A 123 6.06 -10.83 15.17
N TYR A 124 7.01 -9.94 14.88
CA TYR A 124 6.77 -8.77 14.04
C TYR A 124 6.47 -9.19 12.61
N TRP A 125 5.36 -8.71 12.07
CA TRP A 125 5.01 -8.90 10.67
C TRP A 125 5.56 -7.72 9.87
N THR A 126 6.33 -8.00 8.83
CA THR A 126 6.83 -6.94 7.95
C THR A 126 5.67 -6.37 7.13
N SER A 127 5.83 -5.13 6.65
CA SER A 127 4.87 -4.54 5.70
C SER A 127 4.68 -5.40 4.47
N GLU A 128 5.75 -6.03 3.98
CA GLU A 128 5.71 -6.94 2.84
C GLU A 128 4.82 -8.15 3.11
N GLU A 129 4.94 -8.76 4.29
CA GLU A 129 4.08 -9.89 4.68
C GLU A 129 2.63 -9.49 4.84
N ILE A 130 2.38 -8.32 5.43
CA ILE A 130 1.02 -7.78 5.57
C ILE A 130 0.40 -7.54 4.20
N VAL A 131 1.13 -6.89 3.28
CA VAL A 131 0.65 -6.60 1.92
C VAL A 131 0.44 -7.90 1.16
N LYS A 132 1.40 -8.84 1.21
CA LYS A 132 1.30 -10.15 0.55
C LYS A 132 0.07 -10.92 1.02
N ASN A 133 -0.16 -11.01 2.32
CA ASN A 133 -1.31 -11.74 2.86
C ASN A 133 -2.64 -11.07 2.48
N GLN A 134 -2.70 -9.74 2.49
CA GLN A 134 -3.88 -9.01 2.02
C GLN A 134 -4.13 -9.21 0.53
N PHE A 135 -3.07 -9.19 -0.29
CA PHE A 135 -3.17 -9.43 -1.72
C PHE A 135 -3.62 -10.85 -2.04
N LEU A 136 -3.06 -11.87 -1.36
CA LEU A 136 -3.50 -13.26 -1.47
C LEU A 136 -4.97 -13.44 -1.10
N ALA A 137 -5.46 -12.72 -0.08
CA ALA A 137 -6.88 -12.74 0.27
C ALA A 137 -7.76 -12.20 -0.87
N TYR A 138 -7.34 -11.12 -1.55
CA TYR A 138 -8.04 -10.60 -2.73
C TYR A 138 -7.99 -11.54 -3.92
N GLN A 139 -6.85 -12.20 -4.17
CA GLN A 139 -6.71 -13.20 -5.23
C GLN A 139 -7.62 -14.41 -5.01
N LYS A 140 -7.86 -14.83 -3.76
CA LYS A 140 -8.82 -15.91 -3.46
C LYS A 140 -10.27 -15.54 -3.82
N LEU A 141 -10.56 -14.26 -3.98
CA LEU A 141 -11.89 -13.76 -4.36
C LEU A 141 -11.98 -13.42 -5.85
N ILE A 142 -11.04 -13.88 -6.67
CA ILE A 142 -10.94 -13.56 -8.10
C ILE A 142 -12.23 -13.79 -8.89
N THR A 143 -13.01 -14.82 -8.55
CA THR A 143 -14.30 -15.12 -9.21
C THR A 143 -15.40 -14.10 -8.91
N PHE A 144 -15.26 -13.33 -7.82
CA PHE A 144 -16.22 -12.29 -7.42
C PHE A 144 -15.79 -10.89 -7.88
N GLN A 145 -14.54 -10.73 -8.34
CA GLN A 145 -14.01 -9.44 -8.79
C GLN A 145 -14.70 -8.96 -10.07
N GLY A 146 -15.07 -7.68 -10.09
CA GLY A 146 -15.85 -7.10 -11.17
C GLY A 146 -17.34 -7.30 -11.03
N LYS A 147 -17.80 -8.24 -10.19
CA LYS A 147 -19.22 -8.42 -9.86
C LYS A 147 -19.54 -7.75 -8.54
N GLU A 148 -19.34 -8.50 -7.45
CA GLU A 148 -19.71 -8.12 -6.09
C GLU A 148 -18.58 -7.33 -5.41
N ILE A 149 -17.33 -7.60 -5.77
CA ILE A 149 -16.17 -6.90 -5.21
C ILE A 149 -15.41 -6.11 -6.29
N PRO A 150 -14.72 -5.02 -5.91
CA PRO A 150 -13.89 -4.25 -6.84
C PRO A 150 -12.74 -5.07 -7.44
N TYR A 151 -12.27 -4.67 -8.63
CA TYR A 151 -11.04 -5.19 -9.21
C TYR A 151 -9.83 -4.92 -8.32
N CYS A 152 -8.97 -5.94 -8.18
CA CYS A 152 -7.68 -5.84 -7.56
C CYS A 152 -6.61 -5.63 -8.63
N TYR A 153 -6.03 -4.42 -8.67
CA TYR A 153 -5.01 -4.05 -9.66
C TYR A 153 -3.59 -4.45 -9.24
N GLY A 154 -3.42 -5.37 -8.29
CA GLY A 154 -2.11 -5.82 -7.84
C GLY A 154 -1.56 -5.11 -6.60
N GLN A 155 -0.39 -5.59 -6.17
CA GLN A 155 0.49 -4.94 -5.21
C GLN A 155 1.45 -4.00 -5.96
N HIS A 156 1.65 -2.80 -5.43
CA HIS A 156 2.55 -1.80 -5.99
C HIS A 156 3.47 -1.25 -4.92
N GLU A 157 4.75 -1.15 -5.24
CA GLU A 157 5.70 -0.36 -4.45
C GLU A 157 5.75 1.05 -5.04
N VAL A 158 5.57 2.06 -4.20
CA VAL A 158 5.55 3.46 -4.61
C VAL A 158 6.38 4.27 -3.64
N GLU A 159 7.29 5.07 -4.18
CA GLU A 159 7.96 6.10 -3.40
C GLU A 159 7.05 7.31 -3.26
N MET A 160 6.70 7.63 -2.01
CA MET A 160 5.89 8.81 -1.72
C MET A 160 6.78 10.06 -1.73
N PRO A 161 6.36 11.17 -2.37
CA PRO A 161 7.11 12.41 -2.36
C PRO A 161 6.92 13.16 -1.03
N TRP A 162 7.06 12.48 0.10
CA TRP A 162 7.23 13.16 1.38
C TRP A 162 8.46 14.05 1.26
N MET A 163 8.37 15.30 1.69
CA MET A 163 9.37 16.34 1.38
C MET A 163 10.79 15.77 1.44
N ARG A 164 11.50 15.82 0.31
CA ARG A 164 12.95 15.65 0.26
C ARG A 164 13.53 16.76 1.14
N TRP A 165 13.86 16.43 2.38
CA TRP A 165 14.77 17.26 3.14
C TRP A 165 16.11 17.20 2.40
N HIS A 166 16.46 18.27 1.70
CA HIS A 166 17.86 18.54 1.40
C HIS A 166 18.55 18.68 2.76
N ILE A 167 19.25 17.63 3.17
CA ILE A 167 20.31 17.73 4.17
C ILE A 167 21.48 18.44 3.49
#